data_AF-X0VKN2-F1
#
_entry.id   AF-X0VKN2-F1
#
_cell.length_a   1.000
_cell.length_b   1.000
_cell.length_c   1.000
_cell.angle_alpha   90.00
_cell.angle_beta   90.00
_cell.angle_gamma   90.00
#
_symmetry.space_group_name_H-M   'P 1'
#
loop_
_entity.id
_entity.type
_entity.pdbx_description
1 polymer ?
#
loop_
_entity_poly.entity_id
_entity_poly.type
_entity_poly.pdbx_seq_one_letter_code
_entity_poly.pdbx_strand_id
1 'polypeptide(L)'
;TSHQELYDLAVRLYFGEIRHPIFMPKWLAKIGVYAQYYLGCLIGKKPFVRPWMTKYIDLKLSAEASYTRQALGWKPPQRLHILRRLLFLIENLKSTPLQWHQMNIAALEKTHLDRPNLILGEIMQHMQREICSRILRHLLSPDHTEQFRSYYELQDPNKVMWYIEVVYNLLITSVRNGDRYSLVNYARSLANIRSQEGFEAVEVCQALNATGDYISSTLLALPETKGMELLIHDWITLAIQLAVDEVEDSFERITRLKKAETG
;
A
#
# COMPACT_ATOMS: atom_id res chain seq x y z
N THR A 1 26.63 0.56 19.44
CA THR A 1 25.73 1.01 20.50
C THR A 1 25.38 -0.16 21.39
N SER A 2 25.53 -0.04 22.70
CA SER A 2 25.05 -1.04 23.68
C SER A 2 23.59 -0.76 24.07
N HIS A 3 22.93 -1.74 24.69
CA HIS A 3 21.58 -1.54 25.21
C HIS A 3 21.56 -0.50 26.36
N GLN A 4 22.61 -0.49 27.18
CA GLN A 4 22.78 0.47 28.26
C GLN A 4 22.92 1.91 27.73
N GLU A 5 23.73 2.13 26.70
CA GLU A 5 23.87 3.45 26.06
C GLU A 5 22.53 3.98 25.52
N LEU A 6 21.71 3.09 24.94
CA LEU A 6 20.37 3.44 24.47
C LEU A 6 19.44 3.81 25.62
N TYR A 7 19.45 3.01 26.69
CA TYR A 7 18.63 3.24 27.88
C TYR A 7 18.97 4.56 28.55
N ASP A 8 20.26 4.81 28.85
CA ASP A 8 20.70 6.02 29.55
C ASP A 8 20.33 7.28 28.76
N LEU A 9 20.51 7.24 27.43
CA LEU A 9 20.14 8.36 26.57
C LEU A 9 18.62 8.55 26.50
N ALA A 10 17.85 7.47 26.30
CA ALA A 10 16.39 7.55 26.21
C ALA A 10 15.77 8.08 27.51
N VAL A 11 16.22 7.59 28.66
CA VAL A 11 15.77 8.04 29.99
C VAL A 11 16.10 9.51 30.21
N ARG A 12 17.33 9.93 29.89
CA ARG A 12 17.73 11.33 30.02
C ARG A 12 16.89 12.25 29.14
N LEU A 13 16.60 11.85 27.90
CA LEU A 13 15.75 12.62 26.98
C LEU A 13 14.28 12.65 27.42
N TYR A 14 13.79 11.56 28.00
CA TYR A 14 12.39 11.45 28.40
C TYR A 14 12.12 12.16 29.73
N PHE A 15 12.93 11.93 30.76
CA PHE A 15 12.72 12.48 32.10
C PHE A 15 13.50 13.77 32.38
N GLY A 16 14.50 14.11 31.56
CA GLY A 16 15.40 15.25 31.80
C GLY A 16 16.52 14.96 32.81
N GLU A 17 16.51 13.78 33.44
CA GLU A 17 17.46 13.35 34.46
C GLU A 17 17.95 11.91 34.19
N ILE A 18 19.06 11.53 34.82
CA ILE A 18 19.57 10.16 34.74
C ILE A 18 18.80 9.32 35.76
N ARG A 19 18.18 8.23 35.31
CA ARG A 19 17.58 7.21 36.20
C ARG A 19 18.25 5.87 35.97
N HIS A 20 18.63 5.21 37.05
CA HIS A 20 19.32 3.92 36.96
C HIS A 20 18.37 2.78 36.59
N PRO A 21 18.79 1.86 35.71
CA PRO A 21 18.00 0.69 35.37
C PRO A 21 17.93 -0.29 36.54
N ILE A 22 16.80 -0.98 36.66
CA ILE A 22 16.67 -2.16 37.52
C ILE A 22 17.12 -3.37 36.71
N PHE A 23 18.25 -3.97 37.08
CA PHE A 23 18.80 -5.12 36.36
C PHE A 23 18.03 -6.40 36.70
N MET A 24 17.50 -7.06 35.66
CA MET A 24 16.80 -8.34 35.81
C MET A 24 17.76 -9.52 35.64
N PRO A 25 17.80 -10.49 36.58
CA PRO A 25 18.59 -11.69 36.40
C PRO A 25 18.16 -12.48 35.15
N LYS A 26 19.14 -12.98 34.39
CA LYS A 26 18.90 -13.72 33.13
C LYS A 26 17.91 -14.89 33.28
N TRP A 27 17.99 -15.61 34.39
CA TRP A 27 17.12 -16.77 34.64
C TRP A 27 15.67 -16.35 34.85
N LEU A 28 15.43 -15.22 35.52
CA LEU A 28 14.09 -14.68 35.74
C LEU A 28 13.49 -14.17 34.43
N ALA A 29 14.29 -13.46 33.63
CA ALA A 29 13.90 -13.02 32.29
C ALA A 29 13.54 -14.22 31.39
N LYS A 30 14.30 -15.32 31.46
CA LYS A 30 13.99 -16.57 30.76
C LYS A 30 12.61 -17.08 31.17
N ILE A 31 12.35 -17.25 32.47
CA ILE A 31 11.04 -17.75 32.95
C ILE A 31 9.91 -16.88 32.40
N GLY A 32 10.03 -15.55 32.47
CA GLY A 32 9.04 -14.62 31.94
C GLY A 32 8.78 -14.81 30.44
N VAL A 33 9.83 -14.93 29.62
CA VAL A 33 9.71 -15.15 28.17
C VAL A 33 9.02 -16.48 27.86
N TYR A 34 9.40 -17.56 28.52
CA TYR A 34 8.76 -18.87 28.30
C TYR A 34 7.28 -18.83 28.72
N ALA A 35 6.96 -18.24 29.88
CA ALA A 35 5.59 -18.11 30.36
C ALA A 35 4.71 -17.31 29.37
N GLN A 36 5.17 -16.13 28.94
CA GLN A 36 4.46 -15.29 27.96
C GLN A 36 4.29 -16.02 26.62
N TYR A 37 5.28 -16.76 26.17
CA TYR A 37 5.20 -17.52 24.93
C TYR A 37 4.13 -18.61 24.97
N TYR A 38 4.09 -19.41 26.03
CA TYR A 38 3.09 -20.47 26.16
C TYR A 38 1.68 -19.91 26.33
N LEU A 39 1.49 -18.86 27.15
CA LEU A 39 0.20 -18.18 27.31
C LEU A 39 -0.27 -17.58 25.98
N GLY A 40 0.62 -16.92 25.24
CA GLY A 40 0.30 -16.36 23.93
C GLY A 40 -0.07 -17.43 22.91
N CYS A 41 0.59 -18.59 22.93
CA CYS A 41 0.21 -19.73 22.09
C CYS A 41 -1.21 -20.25 22.40
N LEU A 42 -1.59 -20.32 23.69
CA LEU A 42 -2.93 -20.75 24.09
C LEU A 42 -4.03 -19.78 23.60
N ILE A 43 -3.72 -18.48 23.53
CA ILE A 43 -4.65 -17.42 23.09
C ILE A 43 -4.55 -17.17 21.57
N GLY A 44 -3.71 -17.93 20.84
CA GLY A 44 -3.45 -17.72 19.41
C GLY A 44 -2.65 -16.45 19.09
N LYS A 45 -2.25 -15.67 20.10
CA LYS A 45 -1.45 -14.43 19.97
C LYS A 45 -0.01 -14.67 20.38
N LYS A 46 0.74 -15.24 19.45
CA LYS A 46 2.17 -15.53 19.59
C LYS A 46 2.96 -14.22 19.83
N PRO A 47 3.69 -14.06 20.95
CA PRO A 47 4.44 -12.83 21.22
C PRO A 47 5.67 -12.69 20.32
N PHE A 48 6.14 -11.45 20.13
CA PHE A 48 7.34 -11.14 19.36
C PHE A 48 8.58 -11.83 19.93
N VAL A 49 8.80 -11.73 21.25
CA VAL A 49 9.93 -12.35 21.92
C VAL A 49 9.71 -13.86 21.99
N ARG A 50 10.64 -14.64 21.40
CA ARG A 50 10.58 -16.10 21.35
C ARG A 50 11.52 -16.74 22.37
N PRO A 51 11.24 -17.97 22.84
CA PRO A 51 12.11 -18.69 23.78
C PRO A 51 13.56 -18.80 23.32
N TRP A 52 13.80 -19.00 22.02
CA TRP A 52 15.15 -19.08 21.46
C TRP A 52 15.93 -17.75 21.56
N MET A 53 15.22 -16.62 21.60
CA MET A 53 15.83 -15.28 21.72
C MET A 53 16.46 -15.05 23.08
N THR A 54 16.09 -15.85 24.09
CA THR A 54 16.69 -15.76 25.43
C THR A 54 18.20 -16.04 25.44
N LYS A 55 18.73 -16.73 24.41
CA LYS A 55 20.16 -16.94 24.20
C LYS A 55 20.93 -15.64 23.94
N TYR A 56 20.24 -14.60 23.48
CA TYR A 56 20.83 -13.30 23.14
C TYR A 56 20.73 -12.26 24.26
N ILE A 57 20.18 -12.62 25.42
CA ILE A 57 20.09 -11.71 26.56
C ILE A 57 21.50 -11.30 27.01
N ASP A 58 21.71 -10.00 27.11
CA ASP A 58 22.96 -9.31 27.43
C ASP A 58 24.10 -9.52 26.42
N LEU A 59 23.81 -10.03 25.22
CA LEU A 59 24.79 -10.03 24.14
C LEU A 59 24.81 -8.69 23.41
N LYS A 60 26.01 -8.21 23.09
CA LYS A 60 26.18 -7.07 22.19
C LYS A 60 25.89 -7.53 20.76
N LEU A 61 24.69 -7.23 20.26
CA LEU A 61 24.27 -7.52 18.88
C LEU A 61 24.93 -6.54 17.90
N SER A 62 26.26 -6.53 17.82
CA SER A 62 26.98 -5.77 16.82
C SER A 62 27.04 -6.57 15.52
N ALA A 63 26.27 -6.14 14.51
CA ALA A 63 26.46 -6.61 13.15
C ALA A 63 27.75 -5.97 12.58
N GLU A 64 28.73 -6.80 12.23
CA GLU A 64 29.90 -6.33 11.48
C GLU A 64 29.49 -6.09 10.03
N ALA A 65 29.39 -4.81 9.66
CA ALA A 65 29.04 -4.39 8.29
C ALA A 65 30.24 -3.73 7.57
N SER A 66 31.46 -4.03 8.01
CA SER A 66 32.72 -3.49 7.45
C SER A 66 32.84 -3.80 5.96
N TYR A 67 32.71 -5.09 5.61
CA TYR A 67 32.76 -5.59 4.25
C TYR A 67 31.73 -4.92 3.34
N THR A 68 30.45 -4.91 3.73
CA THR A 68 29.37 -4.30 2.93
C THR A 68 29.60 -2.80 2.70
N ARG A 69 30.08 -2.07 3.71
CA ARG A 69 30.39 -0.64 3.58
C ARG A 69 31.54 -0.41 2.60
N GLN A 70 32.56 -1.27 2.64
CA GLN A 70 33.70 -1.19 1.71
C GLN A 70 33.27 -1.53 0.27
N ALA A 71 32.50 -2.60 0.10
CA ALA A 71 32.04 -3.05 -1.21
C ALA A 71 31.10 -2.04 -1.90
N LEU A 72 30.20 -1.40 -1.13
CA LEU A 72 29.22 -0.45 -1.67
C LEU A 72 29.70 1.00 -1.69
N GLY A 73 30.88 1.30 -1.12
CA GLY A 73 31.34 2.69 -0.94
C GLY A 73 30.39 3.54 -0.09
N TRP A 74 29.53 2.91 0.71
CA TRP A 74 28.43 3.57 1.39
C TRP A 74 28.56 3.42 2.91
N LYS A 75 28.33 4.53 3.63
CA LYS A 75 28.25 4.55 5.09
C LYS A 75 27.09 5.44 5.52
N PRO A 76 26.27 5.04 6.52
CA PRO A 76 25.22 5.90 7.00
C PRO A 76 25.82 7.20 7.56
N PRO A 77 25.31 8.38 7.17
CA PRO A 77 25.77 9.65 7.72
C PRO A 77 25.51 9.68 9.23
N GLN A 78 26.40 10.34 10.00
CA GLN A 78 26.33 10.36 11.46
C GLN A 78 24.97 10.84 11.99
N ARG A 79 24.29 11.76 11.27
CA ARG A 79 22.94 12.23 11.63
C ARG A 79 21.89 11.11 11.70
N LEU A 80 22.07 10.00 10.98
CA LEU A 80 21.18 8.84 10.99
C LEU A 80 21.57 7.80 12.05
N HIS A 81 22.62 8.04 12.84
CA HIS A 81 22.97 7.15 13.94
C HIS A 81 21.86 7.10 14.99
N ILE A 82 21.55 5.90 15.50
CA ILE A 82 20.40 5.67 16.39
C ILE A 82 20.41 6.57 17.64
N LEU A 83 21.60 6.82 18.21
CA LEU A 83 21.73 7.72 19.36
C LEU A 83 21.29 9.15 19.04
N ARG A 84 21.56 9.66 17.83
CA ARG A 84 21.10 11.00 17.43
C ARG A 84 19.62 10.99 17.07
N ARG A 85 19.10 9.86 16.56
CA ARG A 85 17.68 9.72 16.21
C ARG A 85 16.78 9.54 17.41
N LEU A 86 17.27 8.99 18.53
CA LEU A 86 16.54 8.87 19.78
C LEU A 86 15.90 10.20 20.24
N LEU A 87 16.58 11.34 20.04
CA LEU A 87 16.00 12.66 20.31
C LEU A 87 14.65 12.87 19.62
N PHE A 88 14.60 12.64 18.30
CA PHE A 88 13.39 12.78 17.50
C PHE A 88 12.34 11.72 17.85
N LEU A 89 12.76 10.49 18.15
CA LEU A 89 11.83 9.41 18.55
C LEU A 89 11.14 9.76 19.88
N ILE A 90 11.89 10.28 20.86
CA ILE A 90 11.35 10.69 22.16
C ILE A 90 10.49 11.96 22.03
N GLU A 91 10.90 12.92 21.20
CA GLU A 91 10.10 14.12 20.93
C GLU A 91 8.76 13.77 20.28
N ASN A 92 8.75 12.89 19.28
CA ASN A 92 7.51 12.41 18.65
C ASN A 92 6.64 11.62 19.64
N LEU A 93 7.24 10.78 20.49
CA LEU A 93 6.50 10.07 21.55
C LEU A 93 5.81 11.05 22.53
N LYS A 94 6.46 12.16 22.88
CA LYS A 94 5.92 13.17 23.81
C LYS A 94 4.88 14.08 23.18
N SER A 95 5.14 14.55 21.95
CA SER A 95 4.29 15.50 21.25
C SER A 95 3.04 14.85 20.66
N THR A 96 3.14 13.63 20.13
CA THR A 96 2.03 12.91 19.47
C THR A 96 1.91 11.46 19.93
N PRO A 97 1.65 11.20 21.23
CA PRO A 97 1.69 9.85 21.80
C PRO A 97 0.69 8.89 21.15
N LEU A 98 -0.54 9.34 20.85
CA LEU A 98 -1.55 8.50 20.22
C LEU A 98 -1.11 8.01 18.83
N GLN A 99 -0.65 8.93 17.99
CA GLN A 99 -0.15 8.62 16.65
C GLN A 99 1.09 7.72 16.72
N TRP A 100 2.00 8.01 17.65
CA TRP A 100 3.18 7.21 17.90
C TRP A 100 2.83 5.76 18.26
N HIS A 101 1.87 5.56 19.18
CA HIS A 101 1.40 4.22 19.55
C HIS A 101 0.70 3.52 18.40
N GLN A 102 -0.18 4.20 17.67
CA GLN A 102 -0.86 3.64 16.49
C GLN A 102 0.13 3.17 15.44
N MET A 103 1.14 3.98 15.11
CA MET A 103 2.17 3.61 14.12
C MET A 103 3.01 2.41 14.58
N ASN A 104 3.40 2.35 15.87
CA ASN A 104 4.17 1.23 16.39
C ASN A 104 3.35 -0.06 16.49
N ILE A 105 2.09 0.02 16.91
CA ILE A 105 1.16 -1.13 16.92
C ILE A 105 0.94 -1.60 15.48
N ALA A 106 0.62 -0.70 14.55
CA ALA A 106 0.47 -1.03 13.15
C ALA A 106 1.75 -1.66 12.55
N ALA A 107 2.94 -1.20 12.94
CA ALA A 107 4.19 -1.80 12.50
C ALA A 107 4.39 -3.23 13.04
N LEU A 108 4.02 -3.49 14.30
CA LEU A 108 4.08 -4.82 14.93
C LEU A 108 3.03 -5.78 14.36
N GLU A 109 1.82 -5.30 14.08
CA GLU A 109 0.77 -6.08 13.41
C GLU A 109 1.17 -6.42 11.97
N LYS A 110 1.76 -5.47 11.22
CA LYS A 110 2.28 -5.68 9.86
C LYS A 110 3.39 -6.72 9.77
N THR A 111 4.05 -7.08 10.87
CA THR A 111 5.19 -8.02 10.86
C THR A 111 4.76 -9.49 10.95
N HIS A 112 3.49 -9.76 11.26
CA HIS A 112 2.98 -11.11 11.39
C HIS A 112 1.90 -11.41 10.34
N LEU A 113 2.36 -12.06 9.26
CA LEU A 113 1.67 -13.09 8.48
C LEU A 113 0.79 -12.76 7.27
N ASP A 114 0.20 -11.59 7.08
CA ASP A 114 -0.54 -11.33 5.83
C ASP A 114 -0.23 -9.93 5.29
N ARG A 115 0.44 -9.86 4.14
CA ARG A 115 0.50 -8.65 3.31
C ARG A 115 -0.52 -8.82 2.18
N PRO A 116 -1.83 -8.77 2.47
CA PRO A 116 -2.85 -9.16 1.51
C PRO A 116 -2.81 -8.26 0.26
N ASN A 117 -2.38 -7.01 0.39
CA ASN A 117 -2.10 -6.12 -0.75
C ASN A 117 -0.99 -6.62 -1.67
N LEU A 118 0.09 -7.19 -1.13
CA LEU A 118 1.16 -7.75 -1.96
C LEU A 118 0.67 -9.02 -2.65
N ILE A 119 -0.02 -9.90 -1.92
CA ILE A 119 -0.58 -11.14 -2.46
C ILE A 119 -1.60 -10.80 -3.57
N LEU A 120 -2.54 -9.89 -3.31
CA LEU A 120 -3.51 -9.43 -4.30
C LEU A 120 -2.82 -8.81 -5.51
N GLY A 121 -1.80 -7.96 -5.29
CA GLY A 121 -1.03 -7.36 -6.37
C GLY A 121 -0.24 -8.37 -7.21
N GLU A 122 0.25 -9.46 -6.61
CA GLU A 122 0.87 -10.59 -7.33
C GLU A 122 -0.16 -11.37 -8.15
N ILE A 123 -1.32 -11.69 -7.57
CA ILE A 123 -2.44 -12.35 -8.28
C ILE A 123 -2.87 -11.51 -9.49
N MET A 124 -3.06 -10.20 -9.29
CA MET A 124 -3.40 -9.27 -10.39
C MET A 124 -2.33 -9.27 -11.48
N GLN A 125 -1.04 -9.23 -11.12
CA GLN A 125 0.02 -9.31 -12.14
C GLN A 125 -0.03 -10.60 -12.95
N HIS A 126 -0.33 -11.74 -12.33
CA HIS A 126 -0.47 -13.01 -13.05
C HIS A 126 -1.71 -13.03 -13.96
N MET A 127 -2.80 -12.38 -13.55
CA MET A 127 -4.07 -12.37 -14.27
C MET A 127 -4.18 -11.27 -15.33
N GLN A 128 -3.26 -10.30 -15.35
CA GLN A 128 -3.32 -9.11 -16.20
C GLN A 128 -3.65 -9.40 -17.66
N ARG A 129 -2.88 -10.30 -18.30
CA ARG A 129 -3.05 -10.59 -19.73
C ARG A 129 -4.45 -11.12 -20.04
N GLU A 130 -4.94 -12.02 -19.20
CA GLU A 130 -6.24 -12.63 -19.37
C GLU A 130 -7.36 -11.61 -19.15
N ILE A 131 -7.30 -10.85 -18.07
CA ILE A 131 -8.32 -9.86 -17.71
C ILE A 131 -8.37 -8.75 -18.77
N CYS A 132 -7.24 -8.16 -19.16
CA CYS A 132 -7.21 -7.11 -20.18
C CYS A 132 -7.78 -7.61 -21.53
N SER A 133 -7.46 -8.86 -21.93
CA SER A 133 -7.99 -9.47 -23.15
C SER A 133 -9.50 -9.74 -23.08
N ARG A 134 -10.06 -10.01 -21.89
CA ARG A 134 -11.51 -10.16 -21.70
C ARG A 134 -12.21 -8.82 -21.77
N ILE A 135 -11.68 -7.79 -21.11
CA ILE A 135 -12.22 -6.42 -21.15
C ILE A 135 -12.20 -5.89 -22.58
N LEU A 136 -11.09 -6.07 -23.31
CA LEU A 136 -11.00 -5.65 -24.72
C LEU A 136 -12.11 -6.28 -25.56
N ARG A 137 -12.31 -7.59 -25.43
CA ARG A 137 -13.38 -8.30 -26.15
C ARG A 137 -14.77 -7.80 -25.78
N HIS A 138 -14.99 -7.41 -24.53
CA HIS A 138 -16.26 -6.87 -24.08
C HIS A 138 -16.51 -5.48 -24.70
N LEU A 139 -15.54 -4.56 -24.63
CA LEU A 139 -15.68 -3.20 -25.17
C LEU A 139 -15.81 -3.18 -26.71
N LEU A 140 -15.22 -4.16 -27.40
CA LEU A 140 -15.28 -4.27 -28.87
C LEU A 140 -16.36 -5.27 -29.35
N SER A 141 -17.23 -5.75 -28.46
CA SER A 141 -18.27 -6.71 -28.84
C SER A 141 -19.37 -6.02 -29.68
N PRO A 142 -19.85 -6.64 -30.76
CA PRO A 142 -21.04 -6.18 -31.49
C PRO A 142 -22.29 -6.09 -30.61
N ASP A 143 -22.36 -6.88 -29.54
CA ASP A 143 -23.51 -6.91 -28.63
C ASP A 143 -23.60 -5.66 -27.74
N HIS A 144 -22.53 -4.87 -27.66
CA HIS A 144 -22.44 -3.69 -26.79
C HIS A 144 -22.17 -2.39 -27.58
N THR A 145 -22.40 -2.39 -28.90
CA THR A 145 -22.10 -1.24 -29.76
C THR A 145 -22.94 0.00 -29.41
N GLU A 146 -24.13 -0.15 -28.83
CA GLU A 146 -24.91 1.00 -28.35
C GLU A 146 -24.27 1.67 -27.12
N GLN A 147 -23.56 0.89 -26.30
CA GLN A 147 -22.94 1.36 -25.06
C GLN A 147 -21.50 1.85 -25.27
N PHE A 148 -20.74 1.18 -26.13
CA PHE A 148 -19.31 1.43 -26.38
C PHE A 148 -19.05 1.79 -27.85
N ARG A 149 -19.92 2.63 -28.41
CA ARG A 149 -19.91 2.99 -29.83
C ARG A 149 -18.58 3.57 -30.27
N SER A 150 -18.09 4.61 -29.60
CA SER A 150 -16.83 5.27 -29.93
C SER A 150 -15.63 4.35 -29.73
N TYR A 151 -15.69 3.41 -28.77
CA TYR A 151 -14.67 2.36 -28.62
C TYR A 151 -14.65 1.36 -29.79
N TYR A 152 -15.82 0.95 -30.27
CA TYR A 152 -15.94 0.06 -31.43
C TYR A 152 -15.52 0.77 -32.74
N GLU A 153 -15.90 2.03 -32.91
CA GLU A 153 -15.63 2.84 -34.11
C GLU A 153 -14.16 3.29 -34.23
N LEU A 154 -13.37 3.27 -33.14
CA LEU A 154 -11.95 3.60 -33.14
C LEU A 154 -11.13 2.78 -34.15
N GLN A 155 -11.59 1.57 -34.52
CA GLN A 155 -10.94 0.63 -35.44
C GLN A 155 -9.46 0.31 -35.12
N ASP A 156 -9.00 0.63 -33.90
CA ASP A 156 -7.65 0.37 -33.41
C ASP A 156 -7.71 -0.37 -32.06
N PRO A 157 -7.78 -1.72 -32.10
CA PRO A 157 -7.82 -2.54 -30.89
C PRO A 157 -6.56 -2.39 -30.02
N ASN A 158 -5.41 -2.06 -30.61
CA ASN A 158 -4.16 -1.89 -29.86
C ASN A 158 -4.22 -0.62 -29.01
N LYS A 159 -4.78 0.45 -29.56
CA LYS A 159 -5.03 1.68 -28.81
C LYS A 159 -5.96 1.41 -27.63
N VAL A 160 -7.09 0.71 -27.83
CA VAL A 160 -8.02 0.37 -26.74
C VAL A 160 -7.36 -0.52 -25.68
N MET A 161 -6.59 -1.54 -26.10
CA MET A 161 -5.84 -2.41 -25.20
C MET A 161 -4.88 -1.61 -24.32
N TRP A 162 -4.13 -0.67 -24.90
CA TRP A 162 -3.20 0.17 -24.15
C TRP A 162 -3.89 0.95 -23.03
N TYR A 163 -5.07 1.52 -23.27
CA TYR A 163 -5.83 2.22 -22.22
C TYR A 163 -6.23 1.27 -21.09
N ILE A 164 -6.74 0.08 -21.43
CA ILE A 164 -7.12 -0.94 -20.43
C ILE A 164 -5.89 -1.32 -19.59
N GLU A 165 -4.74 -1.55 -20.24
CA GLU A 165 -3.49 -1.89 -19.54
C GLU A 165 -3.01 -0.77 -18.62
N VAL A 166 -3.12 0.50 -19.02
CA VAL A 166 -2.76 1.62 -18.16
C VAL A 166 -3.64 1.68 -16.91
N VAL A 167 -4.96 1.57 -17.06
CA VAL A 167 -5.89 1.52 -15.92
C VAL A 167 -5.57 0.34 -15.00
N TYR A 168 -5.34 -0.84 -15.57
CA TYR A 168 -5.00 -2.05 -14.81
C TYR A 168 -3.68 -1.90 -14.03
N ASN A 169 -2.65 -1.34 -14.66
CA ASN A 169 -1.34 -1.10 -14.03
C ASN A 169 -1.42 -0.06 -12.91
N LEU A 170 -2.23 0.99 -13.09
CA LEU A 170 -2.48 1.99 -12.05
C LEU A 170 -3.21 1.37 -10.85
N LEU A 171 -4.18 0.47 -11.09
CA LEU A 171 -4.85 -0.28 -10.03
C LEU A 171 -3.89 -1.21 -9.28
N ILE A 172 -3.03 -1.98 -9.97
CA ILE A 172 -1.99 -2.80 -9.30
C ILE A 172 -1.11 -1.91 -8.42
N THR A 173 -0.68 -0.77 -8.95
CA THR A 173 0.16 0.18 -8.23
C THR A 173 -0.57 0.73 -7.01
N SER A 174 -1.86 1.01 -7.14
CA SER A 174 -2.72 1.47 -6.05
C SER A 174 -2.84 0.43 -4.94
N VAL A 175 -3.13 -0.82 -5.29
CA VAL A 175 -3.20 -1.94 -4.35
C VAL A 175 -1.88 -2.09 -3.59
N ARG A 176 -0.74 -2.04 -4.29
CA ARG A 176 0.59 -2.25 -3.69
C ARG A 176 1.04 -1.11 -2.79
N ASN A 177 0.83 0.12 -3.23
CA ASN A 177 1.39 1.31 -2.57
C ASN A 177 0.40 2.01 -1.65
N GLY A 178 -0.89 1.66 -1.74
CA GLY A 178 -1.96 2.30 -0.98
C GLY A 178 -2.34 3.70 -1.47
N ASP A 179 -2.08 4.02 -2.74
CA ASP A 179 -2.37 5.33 -3.35
C ASP A 179 -3.41 5.22 -4.46
N ARG A 180 -4.59 5.83 -4.29
CA ARG A 180 -5.66 5.86 -5.31
C ARG A 180 -5.55 7.08 -6.23
N TYR A 181 -4.73 8.07 -5.86
CA TYR A 181 -4.68 9.36 -6.54
C TYR A 181 -4.05 9.26 -7.94
N SER A 182 -3.14 8.31 -8.13
CA SER A 182 -2.52 8.03 -9.43
C SER A 182 -3.56 7.70 -10.52
N LEU A 183 -4.60 6.91 -10.19
CA LEU A 183 -5.66 6.60 -11.14
C LEU A 183 -6.57 7.80 -11.40
N VAL A 184 -6.91 8.56 -10.36
CA VAL A 184 -7.74 9.77 -10.48
C VAL A 184 -7.08 10.82 -11.39
N ASN A 185 -5.79 11.08 -11.21
CA ASN A 185 -5.07 12.00 -12.10
C ASN A 185 -5.06 11.53 -13.55
N TYR A 186 -4.88 10.22 -13.78
CA TYR A 186 -4.97 9.66 -15.10
C TYR A 186 -6.38 9.80 -15.69
N ALA A 187 -7.42 9.59 -14.89
CA ALA A 187 -8.82 9.74 -15.30
C ALA A 187 -9.11 11.16 -15.81
N ARG A 188 -8.58 12.19 -15.12
CA ARG A 188 -8.63 13.58 -15.59
C ARG A 188 -7.96 13.76 -16.96
N SER A 189 -6.76 13.21 -17.16
CA SER A 189 -6.07 13.27 -18.45
C SER A 189 -6.84 12.51 -19.54
N LEU A 190 -7.39 11.33 -19.21
CA LEU A 190 -8.18 10.51 -20.11
C LEU A 190 -9.44 11.25 -20.56
N ALA A 191 -10.16 11.90 -19.64
CA ALA A 191 -11.35 12.68 -19.96
C ALA A 191 -11.07 13.80 -20.98
N ASN A 192 -9.96 14.52 -20.81
CA ASN A 192 -9.55 15.56 -21.76
C ASN A 192 -9.27 14.99 -23.15
N ILE A 193 -8.53 13.87 -23.24
CA ILE A 193 -8.21 13.21 -24.51
C ILE A 193 -9.50 12.73 -25.18
N ARG A 194 -10.38 12.06 -24.44
CA ARG A 194 -11.63 11.49 -24.98
C ARG A 194 -12.63 12.56 -25.40
N SER A 195 -12.72 13.67 -24.68
CA SER A 195 -13.53 14.82 -25.10
C SER A 195 -13.05 15.43 -26.42
N GLN A 196 -11.74 15.47 -26.66
CA GLN A 196 -11.17 15.93 -27.94
C GLN A 196 -11.42 14.94 -29.09
N GLU A 197 -11.46 13.65 -28.78
CA GLU A 197 -11.78 12.58 -29.73
C GLU A 197 -13.29 12.44 -30.00
N GLY A 198 -14.15 13.22 -29.34
CA GLY A 198 -15.59 13.23 -29.56
C GLY A 198 -16.38 12.18 -28.77
N PHE A 199 -15.77 11.58 -27.75
CA PHE A 199 -16.47 10.64 -26.86
C PHE A 199 -17.45 11.37 -25.95
N GLU A 200 -18.54 10.69 -25.60
CA GLU A 200 -19.46 11.11 -24.55
C GLU A 200 -18.93 10.70 -23.15
N ALA A 201 -19.17 11.54 -22.15
CA ALA A 201 -18.72 11.27 -20.77
C ALA A 201 -19.26 9.92 -20.26
N VAL A 202 -20.54 9.66 -20.53
CA VAL A 202 -21.25 8.44 -20.11
C VAL A 202 -20.56 7.19 -20.64
N GLU A 203 -20.13 7.18 -21.90
CA GLU A 203 -19.45 6.05 -22.51
C GLU A 203 -18.08 5.79 -21.86
N VAL A 204 -17.31 6.85 -21.57
CA VAL A 204 -16.01 6.73 -20.89
C VAL A 204 -16.18 6.19 -19.46
N CYS A 205 -17.18 6.71 -18.73
CA CYS A 205 -17.51 6.25 -17.37
C CYS A 205 -17.96 4.78 -17.37
N GLN A 206 -18.80 4.39 -18.33
CA GLN A 206 -19.24 3.00 -18.49
C GLN A 206 -18.07 2.07 -18.81
N ALA A 207 -17.11 2.49 -19.63
CA ALA A 207 -15.94 1.67 -19.95
C ALA A 207 -15.00 1.48 -18.73
N LEU A 208 -14.83 2.53 -17.91
CA LEU A 208 -14.10 2.43 -16.63
C LEU A 208 -14.82 1.51 -15.64
N ASN A 209 -16.13 1.65 -15.49
CA ASN A 209 -16.93 0.77 -14.63
C ASN A 209 -16.86 -0.69 -15.08
N ALA A 210 -17.06 -0.95 -16.38
CA ALA A 210 -16.92 -2.30 -16.93
C ALA A 210 -15.52 -2.88 -16.66
N THR A 211 -14.47 -2.07 -16.80
CA THR A 211 -13.11 -2.47 -16.45
C THR A 211 -13.00 -2.86 -14.98
N GLY A 212 -13.49 -2.02 -14.05
CA GLY A 212 -13.49 -2.28 -12.62
C GLY A 212 -14.27 -3.54 -12.23
N ASP A 213 -15.45 -3.73 -12.82
CA ASP A 213 -16.33 -4.86 -12.57
C ASP A 213 -15.74 -6.17 -13.06
N TYR A 214 -15.15 -6.19 -14.27
CA TYR A 214 -14.47 -7.38 -14.79
C TYR A 214 -13.27 -7.77 -13.92
N ILE A 215 -12.46 -6.79 -13.48
CA ILE A 215 -11.33 -7.04 -12.60
C ILE A 215 -11.82 -7.62 -11.27
N SER A 216 -12.78 -6.94 -10.62
CA SER A 216 -13.27 -7.31 -9.30
C SER A 216 -13.95 -8.67 -9.31
N SER A 217 -14.85 -8.91 -10.26
CA SER A 217 -15.57 -10.20 -10.39
C SER A 217 -14.62 -11.36 -10.69
N THR A 218 -13.62 -11.16 -11.55
CA THR A 218 -12.62 -12.20 -11.84
C THR A 218 -11.81 -12.52 -10.59
N LEU A 219 -11.36 -11.50 -9.85
CA LEU A 219 -10.59 -11.70 -8.63
C LEU A 219 -11.42 -12.37 -7.53
N LEU A 220 -12.67 -11.96 -7.33
CA LEU A 220 -13.57 -12.57 -6.32
C LEU A 220 -13.92 -14.03 -6.61
N ALA A 221 -13.82 -14.47 -7.86
CA ALA A 221 -14.05 -15.86 -8.24
C ALA A 221 -12.85 -16.79 -7.94
N LEU A 222 -11.67 -16.23 -7.67
CA LEU A 222 -10.46 -17.02 -7.41
C LEU A 222 -10.46 -17.60 -5.98
N PRO A 223 -10.15 -18.90 -5.80
CA PRO A 223 -10.01 -19.47 -4.46
C PRO A 223 -8.93 -18.77 -3.60
N GLU A 224 -7.88 -18.25 -4.24
CA GLU A 224 -6.73 -17.60 -3.60
C GLU A 224 -7.06 -16.24 -2.98
N THR A 225 -8.15 -15.60 -3.39
CA THR A 225 -8.57 -14.28 -2.89
C THR A 225 -9.66 -14.36 -1.81
N LYS A 226 -10.02 -15.58 -1.38
CA LYS A 226 -11.02 -15.78 -0.32
C LYS A 226 -10.63 -15.04 0.96
N GLY A 227 -11.51 -14.19 1.48
CA GLY A 227 -11.24 -13.33 2.63
C GLY A 227 -10.61 -11.97 2.28
N MET A 228 -10.40 -11.67 1.00
CA MET A 228 -9.90 -10.37 0.51
C MET A 228 -11.00 -9.50 -0.09
N GLU A 229 -12.28 -9.80 0.16
CA GLU A 229 -13.42 -9.14 -0.49
C GLU A 229 -13.45 -7.64 -0.20
N LEU A 230 -13.25 -7.26 1.07
CA LEU A 230 -13.16 -5.84 1.47
C LEU A 230 -11.94 -5.16 0.85
N LEU A 231 -10.83 -5.89 0.69
CA LEU A 231 -9.61 -5.35 0.09
C LEU A 231 -9.79 -5.07 -1.40
N ILE A 232 -10.42 -5.99 -2.13
CA ILE A 232 -10.77 -5.83 -3.55
C ILE A 232 -11.71 -4.64 -3.71
N HIS A 233 -12.76 -4.57 -2.90
CA HIS A 233 -13.68 -3.43 -2.90
C HIS A 233 -12.95 -2.10 -2.68
N ASP A 234 -12.12 -2.03 -1.63
CA ASP A 234 -11.48 -0.78 -1.23
C ASP A 234 -10.45 -0.28 -2.25
N TRP A 235 -9.69 -1.17 -2.88
CA TRP A 235 -8.59 -0.76 -3.76
C TRP A 235 -8.90 -0.83 -5.24
N ILE A 236 -9.97 -1.51 -5.64
CA ILE A 236 -10.37 -1.62 -7.05
C ILE A 236 -11.68 -0.89 -7.26
N THR A 237 -12.77 -1.32 -6.61
CA THR A 237 -14.10 -0.73 -6.81
C THR A 237 -14.14 0.75 -6.44
N LEU A 238 -13.68 1.12 -5.24
CA LEU A 238 -13.64 2.53 -4.83
C LEU A 238 -12.66 3.36 -5.68
N ALA A 239 -11.55 2.78 -6.13
CA ALA A 239 -10.60 3.50 -6.97
C ALA A 239 -11.19 3.81 -8.35
N ILE A 240 -11.93 2.86 -8.93
CA ILE A 240 -12.67 3.05 -10.18
C ILE A 240 -13.79 4.08 -10.01
N GLN A 241 -14.55 4.04 -8.92
CA GLN A 241 -15.59 5.04 -8.67
C GLN A 241 -15.01 6.45 -8.59
N LEU A 242 -13.91 6.65 -7.84
CA LEU A 242 -13.23 7.95 -7.79
C LEU A 242 -12.71 8.42 -9.16
N ALA A 243 -12.28 7.48 -10.00
CA ALA A 243 -11.84 7.78 -11.36
C ALA A 243 -13.02 8.19 -12.24
N VAL A 244 -14.17 7.52 -12.12
CA VAL A 244 -15.42 7.84 -12.82
C VAL A 244 -15.90 9.23 -12.43
N ASP A 245 -15.99 9.53 -11.13
CA ASP A 245 -16.40 10.86 -10.64
C ASP A 245 -15.49 11.96 -11.22
N GLU A 246 -14.18 11.73 -11.28
CA GLU A 246 -13.23 12.70 -11.87
C GLU A 246 -13.39 12.85 -13.39
N VAL A 247 -13.80 11.80 -14.11
CA VAL A 247 -14.14 11.91 -15.54
C VAL A 247 -15.36 12.80 -15.71
N GLU A 248 -16.44 12.56 -14.96
CA GLU A 248 -17.66 13.38 -15.02
C GLU A 248 -17.36 14.85 -14.74
N ASP A 249 -16.66 15.14 -13.64
CA ASP A 249 -16.21 16.49 -13.27
C ASP A 249 -15.38 17.15 -14.38
N SER A 250 -14.51 16.38 -15.04
CA SER A 250 -13.67 16.88 -16.14
C SER A 250 -14.50 17.24 -17.36
N PHE A 251 -15.46 16.40 -17.76
CA PHE A 251 -16.36 16.68 -18.88
C PHE A 251 -17.27 17.88 -18.60
N GLU A 252 -17.77 18.02 -17.37
CA GLU A 252 -18.54 19.19 -16.97
C GLU A 252 -17.72 20.48 -17.10
N ARG A 253 -16.48 20.46 -16.60
CA ARG A 253 -15.57 21.62 -16.71
C ARG A 253 -15.32 22.00 -18.17
N ILE A 254 -15.05 21.03 -19.04
CA ILE A 254 -14.83 21.26 -20.47
C ILE A 254 -16.08 21.89 -21.11
N THR A 255 -17.26 21.35 -20.81
CA THR A 255 -18.53 21.87 -21.33
C THR A 255 -18.79 23.31 -20.88
N ARG A 256 -18.51 23.64 -19.62
CA ARG A 256 -18.65 25.00 -19.08
C ARG A 256 -17.69 25.98 -19.77
N LEU A 257 -16.43 25.58 -19.99
CA LEU A 257 -15.44 26.40 -20.68
C LEU A 257 -15.84 26.69 -22.13
N LYS A 258 -16.26 25.65 -22.88
CA LYS A 258 -16.75 25.82 -24.26
C LYS A 258 -17.93 26.80 -24.34
N LYS A 259 -18.88 26.71 -23.40
CA LYS A 259 -20.01 27.66 -23.33
C LYS A 259 -19.55 29.09 -23.08
N ALA A 260 -18.57 29.30 -22.21
CA ALA A 260 -18.02 30.62 -21.89
C ALA A 260 -17.21 31.24 -23.03
N GLU A 261 -16.66 30.43 -23.94
CA GLU A 261 -15.96 30.91 -25.14
C GLU A 261 -16.93 31.28 -26.28
N THR A 262 -18.13 30.70 -26.29
CA THR A 262 -19.15 30.90 -27.35
C THR A 262 -20.25 31.91 -27.02
N GLY A 263 -20.34 32.36 -25.77
CA GLY A 263 -21.35 33.32 -25.29
C GLY A 263 -20.74 34.66 -24.94
#